data_AF-R5IYF3-F1
#
_entry.id   AF-R5IYF3-F1
#
_cell.length_a   1.000
_cell.length_b   1.000
_cell.length_c   1.000
_cell.angle_alpha   90.00
_cell.angle_beta   90.00
_cell.angle_gamma   90.00
#
_symmetry.space_group_name_H-M   'P 1'
#
loop_
_entity.id
_entity.type
_entity.pdbx_description
1 polymer ?
#
loop_
_entity_poly.entity_id
_entity_poly.type
_entity_poly.pdbx_seq_one_letter_code
_entity_poly.pdbx_strand_id
1 'polypeptide(L)'
;MFKDIFNVSGSLYTLSGKNFISGKTGWPAEVVSEFDEDIIHEENIDNVFEKLKELNDKGELQLYLYPNRPTFIPKDNSDLIHKVISWGKRGINIDQFFKLYPELKEQYLNQLKKEK
;
A
#
# COMPACT_ATOMS: atom_id res chain seq x y z
N MET A 1 15.37 -10.29 -7.14
CA MET A 1 15.29 -8.92 -6.60
C MET A 1 14.36 -8.81 -5.41
N PHE A 2 13.04 -9.04 -5.52
CA PHE A 2 12.13 -8.92 -4.37
C PHE A 2 12.48 -9.89 -3.23
N LYS A 3 12.61 -11.19 -3.54
CA LYS A 3 13.03 -12.19 -2.55
C LYS A 3 14.35 -11.83 -1.89
N ASP A 4 15.31 -11.32 -2.66
CA ASP A 4 16.64 -10.95 -2.14
C ASP A 4 16.58 -9.73 -1.20
N ILE A 5 15.67 -8.78 -1.44
CA ILE A 5 15.45 -7.61 -0.56
C ILE A 5 14.76 -8.03 0.75
N PHE A 6 13.80 -8.95 0.69
CA PHE A 6 13.00 -9.35 1.84
C PHE A 6 13.49 -10.63 2.54
N ASN A 7 14.61 -11.20 2.08
CA ASN A 7 15.34 -12.28 2.74
C ASN A 7 16.19 -11.72 3.89
N VAL A 8 15.53 -11.07 4.83
CA VAL A 8 16.14 -10.42 5.99
C VAL A 8 15.41 -10.84 7.26
N SER A 9 16.09 -10.76 8.39
CA SER A 9 15.48 -10.92 9.71
C SER A 9 14.83 -9.63 10.19
N GLY A 10 13.92 -9.72 11.16
CA GLY A 10 13.28 -8.58 11.80
C GLY A 10 12.59 -8.96 13.10
N SER A 11 11.95 -7.99 13.76
CA SER A 11 11.15 -8.21 14.97
C SER A 11 9.71 -7.78 14.73
N LEU A 12 8.76 -8.54 15.28
CA LEU A 12 7.35 -8.18 15.34
C LEU A 12 6.97 -7.90 16.79
N TYR A 13 6.49 -6.69 17.06
CA TYR A 13 6.09 -6.26 18.38
C TYR A 13 4.58 -6.32 18.55
N THR A 14 4.13 -6.86 19.68
CA THR A 14 2.74 -6.80 20.13
C THR A 14 2.61 -5.72 21.19
N LEU A 15 1.67 -4.79 20.97
CA LEU A 15 1.39 -3.65 21.85
C LEU A 15 -0.04 -3.74 22.39
N SER A 16 -0.32 -3.00 23.46
CA SER A 16 -1.67 -2.81 23.97
C SER A 16 -2.48 -1.94 23.02
N GLY A 17 -3.62 -2.44 22.53
CA GLY A 17 -4.51 -1.64 21.67
C GLY A 17 -5.27 -0.51 22.39
N LYS A 18 -5.12 -0.34 23.71
CA LYS A 18 -5.99 0.53 24.53
C LYS A 18 -5.91 2.02 24.19
N ASN A 19 -4.73 2.51 23.85
CA ASN A 19 -4.47 3.93 23.59
C ASN A 19 -4.47 4.27 22.09
N PHE A 20 -4.65 3.28 21.23
CA PHE A 20 -4.63 3.44 19.78
C PHE A 20 -5.98 3.97 19.28
N ILE A 21 -5.94 5.09 18.56
CA ILE A 21 -7.13 5.79 18.08
C ILE A 21 -7.15 5.76 16.55
N SER A 22 -8.30 5.41 15.97
CA SER A 22 -8.54 5.41 14.53
C SER A 22 -8.82 6.82 13.97
N GLY A 23 -8.59 7.02 12.67
CA GLY A 23 -9.00 8.26 11.97
C GLY A 23 -8.05 9.45 12.18
N LYS A 24 -6.85 9.21 12.74
CA LYS A 24 -5.79 10.21 12.84
C LYS A 24 -5.02 10.40 11.53
N THR A 25 -5.14 9.46 10.59
CA THR A 25 -4.50 9.53 9.27
C THR A 25 -5.54 9.38 8.15
N GLY A 26 -5.08 9.52 6.90
CA GLY A 26 -5.93 9.29 5.72
C GLY A 26 -6.21 7.81 5.42
N TRP A 27 -5.64 6.87 6.19
CA TRP A 27 -5.84 5.44 5.99
C TRP A 27 -6.78 4.88 7.08
N PRO A 28 -8.01 4.44 6.72
CA PRO A 28 -9.01 4.05 7.73
C PRO A 28 -8.62 2.88 8.65
N ALA A 29 -7.74 1.99 8.19
CA ALA A 29 -7.26 0.87 8.98
C ALA A 29 -6.09 1.24 9.91
N GLU A 30 -5.53 2.43 9.76
CA GLU A 30 -4.43 2.90 10.61
C GLU A 30 -4.96 3.40 11.95
N VAL A 31 -4.23 3.03 13.00
CA VAL A 31 -4.47 3.50 14.36
C VAL A 31 -3.18 4.10 14.92
N VAL A 32 -3.31 5.15 15.72
CA VAL A 32 -2.17 5.91 16.24
C VAL A 32 -2.30 6.05 17.75
N SER A 33 -1.22 5.77 18.48
CA SER A 33 -1.06 6.21 19.88
C SER A 33 -0.31 7.55 19.87
N GLU A 34 -0.75 8.50 20.69
CA GLU A 34 -0.11 9.82 20.84
C GLU A 34 1.04 9.80 21.86
N PHE A 35 1.30 8.63 22.45
CA PHE A 35 2.31 8.41 23.47
C PHE A 35 3.12 7.15 23.14
N ASP A 36 4.28 7.01 23.77
CA ASP A 36 5.07 5.79 23.68
C ASP A 36 4.31 4.62 24.33
N GLU A 37 4.32 3.46 23.68
CA GLU A 37 3.68 2.24 24.16
C GLU A 37 4.71 1.20 24.56
N ASP A 38 4.47 0.53 25.68
CA ASP A 38 5.31 -0.59 26.11
C ASP A 38 5.08 -1.82 25.23
N ILE A 39 6.18 -2.50 24.91
CA ILE A 39 6.17 -3.78 24.20
C ILE A 39 5.68 -4.87 25.16
N ILE A 40 4.55 -5.51 24.82
CA ILE A 40 4.01 -6.66 25.58
C ILE A 40 4.75 -7.93 25.19
N HIS A 41 5.04 -8.08 23.90
CA HIS A 41 5.72 -9.24 23.35
C HIS A 41 6.54 -8.86 22.11
N GLU A 42 7.70 -9.48 21.97
CA GLU A 42 8.53 -9.41 20.77
C GLU A 42 8.70 -10.82 20.20
N GLU A 43 8.36 -10.99 18.94
CA GLU A 43 8.67 -12.18 18.14
C GLU A 43 9.84 -11.86 17.20
N ASN A 44 10.95 -12.56 17.35
CA ASN A 44 12.05 -12.50 16.39
C ASN A 44 11.68 -13.33 15.15
N ILE A 45 11.82 -12.73 13.97
CA ILE A 45 11.55 -13.33 12.67
C ILE A 45 12.88 -13.49 11.94
N ASP A 46 13.32 -14.73 11.73
CA ASP A 46 14.57 -15.00 11.01
C ASP A 46 14.50 -14.61 9.53
N ASN A 47 13.31 -14.74 8.93
CA ASN A 47 13.08 -14.44 7.53
C ASN A 47 11.69 -13.83 7.31
N VAL A 48 11.66 -12.53 7.04
CA VAL A 48 10.42 -11.77 6.83
C VAL A 48 9.61 -12.33 5.66
N PHE A 49 10.26 -12.72 4.56
CA PHE A 49 9.54 -13.26 3.41
C PHE A 49 8.88 -14.62 3.69
N GLU A 50 9.54 -15.49 4.46
CA GLU A 50 8.92 -16.76 4.88
C GLU A 50 7.73 -16.52 5.82
N LYS A 51 7.87 -15.60 6.78
CA LYS A 51 6.78 -15.26 7.70
C LYS A 51 5.55 -14.71 6.98
N LEU A 52 5.74 -13.84 5.99
CA LEU A 52 4.65 -13.31 5.17
C LEU A 52 3.89 -14.42 4.41
N LYS A 53 4.59 -15.43 3.92
CA LYS A 53 3.96 -16.60 3.27
C LYS A 53 3.20 -17.45 4.27
N GLU A 54 3.78 -17.72 5.43
CA GLU A 54 3.11 -18.46 6.51
C GLU A 54 1.77 -17.81 6.91
N LEU A 55 1.78 -16.49 7.14
CA LEU A 55 0.57 -15.74 7.49
C LEU A 55 -0.46 -15.73 6.35
N ASN A 56 -0.01 -15.72 5.10
CA ASN A 56 -0.89 -15.86 3.94
C ASN A 56 -1.57 -17.23 3.90
N ASP A 57 -0.81 -18.30 4.14
CA ASP A 57 -1.31 -19.67 4.12
C ASP A 57 -2.29 -19.94 5.27
N LYS A 58 -2.12 -19.23 6.40
CA LYS A 58 -3.07 -19.20 7.53
C LYS A 58 -4.32 -18.35 7.27
N GLY A 59 -4.34 -17.55 6.20
CA GLY A 59 -5.44 -16.63 5.89
C GLY A 59 -5.48 -15.38 6.75
N GLU A 60 -4.42 -15.08 7.49
CA GLU A 60 -4.29 -13.87 8.33
C GLU A 60 -3.94 -12.63 7.49
N LEU A 61 -3.34 -12.84 6.31
CA LEU A 61 -3.10 -11.79 5.33
C LEU A 61 -3.34 -12.32 3.90
N GLN A 62 -3.47 -11.40 2.94
CA GLN A 62 -3.51 -11.74 1.52
C GLN A 62 -2.25 -11.24 0.82
N LEU A 63 -1.39 -12.16 0.39
CA LEU A 63 -0.13 -11.84 -0.28
C LEU A 63 -0.28 -11.94 -1.80
N TYR A 64 -0.13 -10.81 -2.49
CA TYR A 64 -0.13 -10.74 -3.95
C TYR A 64 1.29 -10.44 -4.46
N LEU A 65 1.93 -11.45 -5.07
CA LEU A 65 3.24 -11.31 -5.71
C LEU A 65 3.08 -11.18 -7.22
N TYR A 66 3.81 -10.27 -7.86
CA TYR A 66 3.80 -10.12 -9.32
C TYR A 66 4.05 -11.48 -10.03
N PRO A 67 3.27 -11.82 -11.08
CA PRO A 67 2.26 -11.00 -11.76
C PRO A 67 0.85 -11.06 -11.17
N ASN A 68 0.64 -11.77 -10.05
CA ASN A 68 -0.66 -11.86 -9.40
C ASN A 68 -1.04 -10.50 -8.78
N ARG A 69 -2.32 -10.14 -8.92
CA ARG A 69 -2.89 -8.91 -8.36
C ARG A 69 -4.29 -9.17 -7.82
N PRO A 70 -4.79 -8.37 -6.88
CA PRO A 70 -6.17 -8.49 -6.43
C PRO A 70 -7.14 -8.30 -7.60
N THR A 71 -8.22 -9.09 -7.64
CA THR A 71 -9.18 -9.11 -8.76
C THR A 71 -9.95 -7.81 -8.94
N PHE A 72 -10.05 -7.00 -7.88
CA PHE A 72 -10.70 -5.69 -7.91
C PHE A 72 -9.82 -4.57 -8.50
N ILE A 73 -8.52 -4.81 -8.71
CA ILE A 73 -7.65 -3.83 -9.37
C ILE A 73 -7.70 -4.07 -10.89
N PRO A 74 -8.04 -3.06 -11.70
CA PRO A 74 -8.24 -3.23 -13.13
C PRO A 74 -6.92 -3.51 -13.89
N LYS A 75 -7.00 -4.34 -14.93
CA LYS A 75 -5.82 -4.77 -15.71
C LYS A 75 -5.22 -3.67 -16.57
N ASP A 76 -6.04 -2.72 -17.00
CA ASP A 76 -5.65 -1.57 -17.83
C ASP A 76 -5.02 -0.42 -17.02
N ASN A 77 -4.86 -0.58 -15.71
CA ASN A 77 -4.31 0.43 -14.79
C ASN A 77 -5.13 1.72 -14.72
N SER A 78 -6.40 1.68 -15.12
CA SER A 78 -7.31 2.83 -15.05
C SER A 78 -7.52 3.37 -13.63
N ASP A 79 -7.25 2.57 -12.59
CA ASP A 79 -7.27 3.01 -11.19
C ASP A 79 -6.27 4.12 -10.89
N LEU A 80 -5.22 4.25 -11.70
CA LEU A 80 -4.19 5.28 -11.54
C LEU A 80 -4.68 6.68 -11.93
N ILE A 81 -5.73 6.79 -12.77
CA ILE A 81 -6.21 8.08 -13.31
C ILE A 81 -6.58 9.06 -12.19
N HIS A 82 -7.34 8.60 -11.19
CA HIS A 82 -7.76 9.46 -10.07
C HIS A 82 -6.57 9.97 -9.26
N LYS A 83 -5.54 9.13 -9.08
CA LYS A 83 -4.30 9.52 -8.36
C LYS A 83 -3.55 10.61 -9.12
N VAL A 84 -3.40 10.44 -10.44
CA VAL A 84 -2.66 11.39 -11.29
C VAL A 84 -3.40 12.73 -11.39
N ILE A 85 -4.74 12.73 -11.46
CA ILE A 85 -5.53 13.97 -11.38
C ILE A 85 -5.28 14.69 -10.04
N SER A 86 -5.31 13.97 -8.93
CA SER A 86 -5.03 14.53 -7.60
C SER A 86 -3.62 15.14 -7.53
N TRP A 87 -2.62 14.47 -8.09
CA TRP A 87 -1.24 14.98 -8.17
C TRP A 87 -1.15 16.26 -8.99
N GLY A 88 -1.80 16.30 -10.16
CA GLY A 88 -1.85 17.50 -11.00
C GLY A 88 -2.49 18.69 -10.29
N LYS A 89 -3.60 18.47 -9.55
CA LYS A 89 -4.24 19.51 -8.73
C LYS A 89 -3.34 20.04 -7.62
N ARG A 90 -2.39 19.25 -7.14
CA ARG A 90 -1.37 19.65 -6.14
C ARG A 90 -0.12 20.29 -6.77
N GLY A 91 -0.09 20.47 -8.09
CA GLY A 91 1.04 21.07 -8.81
C GLY A 91 2.22 20.12 -9.06
N ILE A 92 2.05 18.82 -8.87
CA ILE A 92 3.09 17.82 -9.15
C ILE A 92 3.18 17.62 -10.68
N ASN A 93 4.42 17.56 -11.22
CA ASN A 93 4.62 17.24 -12.64
C ASN A 93 4.22 15.78 -12.92
N ILE A 94 3.29 15.60 -13.86
CA ILE A 94 2.74 14.29 -14.25
C ILE A 94 3.21 13.82 -15.64
N ASP A 95 4.14 14.52 -16.30
CA ASP A 95 4.62 14.17 -17.64
C ASP A 95 5.27 12.79 -17.66
N GLN A 96 6.02 12.46 -16.61
CA GLN A 96 6.66 11.15 -16.46
C GLN A 96 5.64 10.01 -16.41
N PHE A 97 4.45 10.26 -15.84
CA PHE A 97 3.39 9.25 -15.81
C PHE A 97 2.95 8.86 -17.22
N PHE A 98 2.72 9.85 -18.10
CA PHE A 98 2.31 9.56 -19.49
C PHE A 98 3.44 9.03 -20.38
N LYS A 99 4.71 9.14 -19.96
CA LYS A 99 5.80 8.40 -20.60
C LYS A 99 5.76 6.91 -20.26
N LEU A 100 5.36 6.57 -19.02
CA LEU A 100 5.25 5.18 -18.56
C LEU A 100 3.95 4.51 -19.00
N TYR A 101 2.86 5.27 -19.01
CA TYR A 101 1.50 4.81 -19.33
C TYR A 101 0.87 5.68 -20.43
N PRO A 102 1.43 5.69 -21.65
CA PRO A 102 0.91 6.50 -22.75
C PRO A 102 -0.56 6.18 -23.10
N GLU A 103 -0.97 4.93 -22.92
CA GLU A 103 -2.33 4.43 -23.16
C GLU A 103 -3.39 5.11 -22.27
N LEU A 104 -3.00 5.65 -21.11
CA LEU A 104 -3.92 6.26 -20.15
C LEU A 104 -4.19 7.75 -20.41
N LYS A 105 -3.51 8.37 -21.40
CA LYS A 105 -3.59 9.81 -21.65
C LYS A 105 -4.97 10.29 -22.07
N GLU A 106 -5.65 9.55 -22.96
CA GLU A 106 -7.00 9.93 -23.41
C GLU A 106 -8.01 9.81 -22.27
N GLN A 107 -7.95 8.73 -21.51
CA GLN A 107 -8.83 8.51 -20.36
C GLN A 107 -8.66 9.60 -19.30
N TYR A 108 -7.43 10.02 -19.02
CA TYR A 108 -7.12 11.15 -18.15
C TYR A 108 -7.80 12.44 -18.62
N LEU A 109 -7.64 12.81 -19.89
CA LEU A 109 -8.25 14.03 -20.45
C LEU A 109 -9.78 14.00 -20.40
N ASN A 110 -10.38 12.83 -20.65
CA ASN A 110 -11.82 12.65 -20.57
C ASN A 110 -12.34 12.81 -19.14
N GLN A 111 -11.61 12.29 -18.15
CA GLN A 111 -11.99 12.43 -16.74
C GLN A 111 -11.88 13.88 -16.26
N LEU A 112 -10.83 14.61 -16.65
CA LEU A 112 -10.70 16.04 -16.33
C LEU A 112 -11.84 16.90 -16.87
N LYS A 113 -12.40 16.56 -18.05
CA LYS A 113 -13.53 17.28 -18.62
C LYS A 113 -14.82 17.06 -17.84
N LYS A 114 -14.99 15.88 -17.22
CA LYS A 114 -16.18 15.54 -16.40
C LYS A 114 -16.17 16.19 -15.03
N GLU A 115 -15.01 16.61 -14.53
CA GLU A 115 -14.86 17.30 -13.24
C GLU A 115 -15.04 18.83 -13.34
N LYS A 116 -15.29 19.36 -14.55
CA LYS A 116 -15.63 20.77 -14.80
C LYS A 116 -17.13 20.93 -14.97
#